data_AF-A0A820V4N8-F1
#
_entry.id   AF-A0A820V4N8-F1
#
_cell.length_a   1.000
_cell.length_b   1.000
_cell.length_c   1.000
_cell.angle_alpha   90.00
_cell.angle_beta   90.00
_cell.angle_gamma   90.00
#
_symmetry.space_group_name_H-M   'P 1'
#
loop_
_entity.id
_entity.type
_entity.pdbx_description
1 polymer ?
#
loop_
_entity_poly.entity_id
_entity_poly.type
_entity_poly.pdbx_seq_one_letter_code
_entity_poly.pdbx_strand_id
1 'polypeptide(L)'
;MKTPNFACFFDIDGVITKGPNFITVAKPAIQTLIQLNVPVVFVSNTCMLESDKAKQLSAVLGVTIHPEQVVLAQTPMCTLTNFHTKHVLVSGQGQAEDIARMIGFKSITTIEKVCEAFPELDMVNHMNRVRLSEMISTQGLVHDENFRPIDAIVLLGEPIQWERSLQVIIDLLLTD
;
A
#
# COMPACT_ATOMS: atom_id res chain seq x y z
N MET A 1 -25.69 -14.68 -27.97
CA MET A 1 -25.97 -13.34 -27.40
C MET A 1 -25.02 -12.34 -28.05
N LYS A 2 -25.43 -11.08 -28.22
CA LYS A 2 -24.56 -10.04 -28.80
C LYS A 2 -23.53 -9.64 -27.74
N THR A 3 -22.25 -9.59 -28.09
CA THR A 3 -21.20 -9.08 -27.21
C THR A 3 -21.48 -7.59 -26.92
N PRO A 4 -21.46 -7.16 -25.66
CA PRO A 4 -21.58 -5.74 -25.32
C PRO A 4 -20.49 -4.91 -26.00
N ASN A 5 -20.84 -3.71 -26.48
CA ASN A 5 -19.90 -2.77 -27.09
C ASN A 5 -19.37 -1.74 -26.08
N PHE A 6 -19.53 -2.00 -24.78
CA PHE A 6 -19.14 -1.15 -23.68
C PHE A 6 -18.63 -2.00 -22.52
N ALA A 7 -17.93 -1.35 -21.60
CA ALA A 7 -17.46 -1.91 -20.33
C ALA A 7 -17.77 -0.91 -19.20
N CYS A 8 -17.80 -1.42 -17.97
CA CYS A 8 -18.06 -0.60 -16.78
C CYS A 8 -16.88 -0.65 -15.81
N PHE A 9 -16.47 0.52 -15.34
CA PHE A 9 -15.51 0.69 -14.27
C PHE A 9 -16.26 1.24 -13.06
N PHE A 10 -16.22 0.51 -11.94
CA PHE A 10 -16.88 0.94 -10.71
C PHE A 10 -15.85 1.36 -9.70
N ASP A 11 -15.98 2.58 -9.19
CA ASP A 11 -15.44 2.89 -7.88
C ASP A 11 -16.07 1.95 -6.82
N ILE A 12 -15.38 1.76 -5.70
CA ILE A 12 -15.84 0.87 -4.62
C ILE A 12 -16.42 1.70 -3.47
N ASP A 13 -15.64 2.65 -2.96
CA ASP A 13 -15.97 3.38 -1.74
C ASP A 13 -16.92 4.55 -2.04
N GLY A 14 -18.16 4.44 -1.59
CA GLY A 14 -19.25 5.37 -1.90
C GLY A 14 -20.15 4.92 -3.05
N VAL A 15 -19.77 3.85 -3.78
CA VAL A 15 -20.54 3.30 -4.92
C VAL A 15 -21.06 1.90 -4.61
N ILE A 16 -20.18 1.01 -4.13
CA ILE A 16 -20.50 -0.37 -3.76
C ILE A 16 -20.61 -0.50 -2.24
N THR A 17 -19.72 0.17 -1.51
CA THR A 17 -19.65 0.18 -0.05
C THR A 17 -19.76 1.59 0.50
N LYS A 18 -20.13 1.73 1.78
CA LYS A 18 -20.02 2.97 2.56
C LYS A 18 -19.44 2.61 3.92
N GLY A 19 -18.12 2.73 4.06
CA GLY A 19 -17.39 2.14 5.17
C GLY A 19 -17.61 0.62 5.21
N PRO A 20 -17.99 0.03 6.36
CA PRO A 20 -18.22 -1.42 6.45
C PRO A 20 -19.55 -1.87 5.80
N ASN A 21 -20.43 -0.94 5.46
CA ASN A 21 -21.78 -1.26 5.00
C ASN A 21 -21.84 -1.39 3.48
N PHE A 22 -22.66 -2.33 3.00
CA PHE A 22 -22.93 -2.49 1.58
C PHE A 22 -24.05 -1.57 1.11
N ILE A 23 -23.89 -0.99 -0.09
CA ILE A 23 -24.96 -0.21 -0.75
C ILE A 23 -25.90 -1.19 -1.45
N THR A 24 -27.08 -1.38 -0.88
CA THR A 24 -28.05 -2.43 -1.25
C THR A 24 -28.38 -2.50 -2.74
N VAL A 25 -28.45 -1.36 -3.43
CA VAL A 25 -28.77 -1.27 -4.86
C VAL A 25 -27.60 -1.68 -5.78
N ALA A 26 -26.36 -1.66 -5.30
CA ALA A 26 -25.19 -1.95 -6.12
C ALA A 26 -25.12 -3.42 -6.56
N LYS A 27 -25.53 -4.35 -5.68
CA LYS A 27 -25.46 -5.79 -5.93
C LYS A 27 -26.30 -6.23 -7.12
N PRO A 28 -27.64 -5.97 -7.15
CA PRO A 28 -28.45 -6.38 -8.28
C PRO A 28 -28.01 -5.69 -9.59
N ALA A 29 -27.54 -4.43 -9.54
CA ALA A 29 -27.04 -3.73 -10.71
C ALA A 29 -25.79 -4.40 -11.31
N ILE A 30 -24.77 -4.67 -10.49
CA ILE A 30 -23.53 -5.31 -10.93
C ILE A 30 -23.79 -6.76 -11.37
N GLN A 31 -24.60 -7.51 -10.63
CA GLN A 31 -24.98 -8.88 -11.00
C GLN A 31 -25.66 -8.91 -12.38
N THR A 32 -26.53 -7.95 -12.67
CA THR A 32 -27.20 -7.83 -13.98
C THR A 32 -26.19 -7.62 -15.10
N LEU A 33 -25.21 -6.73 -14.92
CA LEU A 33 -24.16 -6.48 -15.91
C LEU A 33 -23.33 -7.74 -16.19
N ILE A 34 -22.96 -8.47 -15.14
CA ILE A 34 -22.20 -9.73 -15.25
C ILE A 34 -23.02 -10.79 -15.99
N GLN A 35 -24.32 -10.95 -15.67
CA GLN A 35 -25.21 -11.88 -16.37
C GLN A 35 -25.37 -11.54 -17.86
N LEU A 36 -25.31 -10.26 -18.20
CA LEU A 36 -25.33 -9.77 -19.58
C LEU A 36 -23.98 -9.84 -20.28
N ASN A 37 -22.96 -10.45 -19.65
CA ASN A 37 -21.57 -10.55 -20.14
C ASN A 37 -20.94 -9.19 -20.45
N VAL A 38 -21.33 -8.14 -19.72
CA VAL A 38 -20.66 -6.82 -19.78
C VAL A 38 -19.33 -6.93 -19.02
N PRO A 39 -18.19 -6.54 -19.62
CA PRO A 39 -16.93 -6.47 -18.89
C PRO A 39 -17.02 -5.46 -17.74
N VAL A 40 -16.68 -5.91 -16.53
CA VAL A 40 -16.71 -5.10 -15.31
C VAL A 40 -15.34 -5.12 -14.66
N VAL A 41 -14.84 -3.93 -14.32
CA VAL A 41 -13.62 -3.68 -13.55
C VAL A 41 -13.97 -2.86 -12.32
N PHE A 42 -13.35 -3.16 -11.20
CA PHE A 42 -13.47 -2.45 -9.93
C PHE A 42 -12.20 -1.64 -9.69
N VAL A 43 -12.37 -0.36 -9.41
CA VAL A 43 -11.27 0.58 -9.20
C VAL A 43 -11.41 1.18 -7.81
N SER A 44 -10.33 1.27 -7.04
CA SER A 44 -10.37 1.96 -5.74
C SER A 44 -8.99 2.50 -5.38
N ASN A 45 -8.97 3.60 -4.63
CA ASN A 45 -7.72 4.18 -4.12
C ASN A 45 -7.21 3.49 -2.85
N THR A 46 -7.87 2.43 -2.37
CA THR A 46 -7.35 1.64 -1.25
C THR A 46 -6.07 0.91 -1.63
N CYS A 47 -5.16 0.73 -0.67
CA CYS A 47 -3.95 -0.09 -0.82
C CYS A 47 -4.12 -1.41 -0.07
N MET A 48 -4.21 -2.52 -0.79
CA MET A 48 -4.25 -3.90 -0.28
C MET A 48 -3.95 -4.88 -1.41
N LEU A 49 -3.82 -6.18 -1.14
CA LEU A 49 -3.70 -7.17 -2.20
C LEU A 49 -4.97 -7.24 -3.05
N GLU A 50 -4.84 -7.19 -4.38
CA GLU A 50 -5.95 -7.31 -5.34
C GLU A 50 -6.73 -8.60 -5.13
N SER A 51 -6.03 -9.68 -4.76
CA SER A 51 -6.64 -10.98 -4.46
C SER A 51 -7.56 -10.94 -3.24
N ASP A 52 -7.21 -10.18 -2.21
CA ASP A 52 -8.04 -10.04 -1.02
C ASP A 52 -9.23 -9.11 -1.27
N LYS A 53 -9.04 -8.05 -2.06
CA LYS A 53 -10.16 -7.18 -2.46
C LYS A 53 -11.14 -7.93 -3.37
N ALA A 54 -10.65 -8.74 -4.30
CA ALA A 54 -11.49 -9.57 -5.16
C ALA A 54 -12.32 -10.57 -4.35
N LYS A 55 -11.73 -11.21 -3.32
CA LYS A 55 -12.47 -12.08 -2.37
C LYS A 55 -13.55 -11.31 -1.62
N GLN A 56 -13.24 -10.12 -1.10
CA GLN A 56 -14.20 -9.27 -0.40
C GLN A 56 -15.39 -8.89 -1.30
N LEU A 57 -15.10 -8.41 -2.52
CA LEU A 57 -16.13 -8.08 -3.51
C LEU A 57 -16.97 -9.30 -3.88
N SER A 58 -16.32 -10.47 -4.04
CA SER A 58 -17.02 -11.71 -4.37
C SER A 58 -18.02 -12.11 -3.29
N ALA A 59 -17.63 -12.04 -2.02
CA ALA A 59 -18.49 -12.36 -0.89
C ALA A 59 -19.72 -11.43 -0.83
N VAL A 60 -19.51 -10.13 -1.06
CA VAL A 60 -20.56 -9.12 -1.00
C VAL A 60 -21.51 -9.23 -2.19
N LEU A 61 -20.97 -9.30 -3.41
CA LEU A 61 -21.75 -9.35 -4.65
C LEU A 61 -22.35 -10.75 -4.91
N GLY A 62 -21.87 -11.80 -4.23
CA GLY A 62 -22.35 -13.17 -4.42
C GLY A 62 -22.03 -13.75 -5.79
N VAL A 63 -20.96 -13.27 -6.43
CA VAL A 63 -20.45 -13.72 -7.73
C VAL A 63 -18.93 -13.74 -7.68
N THR A 64 -18.29 -14.59 -8.48
CA THR A 64 -16.82 -14.63 -8.51
C THR A 64 -16.26 -13.40 -9.19
N ILE A 65 -15.43 -12.64 -8.47
CA ILE A 65 -14.61 -11.55 -8.98
C ILE A 65 -13.16 -12.04 -8.99
N HIS A 66 -12.49 -11.90 -10.13
CA HIS A 66 -11.10 -12.26 -10.29
C HIS A 66 -10.17 -11.09 -9.92
N PRO A 67 -8.95 -11.34 -9.39
CA PRO A 67 -7.99 -10.28 -9.07
C PRO A 67 -7.69 -9.34 -10.24
N GLU A 68 -7.68 -9.86 -11.47
CA GLU A 68 -7.44 -9.11 -12.71
C GLU A 68 -8.57 -8.10 -13.02
N GLN A 69 -9.73 -8.23 -12.37
CA GLN A 69 -10.82 -7.27 -12.45
C GLN A 69 -10.71 -6.16 -11.42
N VAL A 70 -9.68 -6.16 -10.58
CA VAL A 70 -9.48 -5.17 -9.51
C VAL A 70 -8.25 -4.33 -9.82
N VAL A 71 -8.45 -3.01 -9.83
CA VAL A 71 -7.39 -2.01 -9.95
C VAL A 71 -7.38 -1.19 -8.67
N LEU A 72 -6.27 -1.25 -7.95
CA LEU A 72 -6.03 -0.52 -6.70
C LEU A 72 -5.01 0.60 -6.93
N ALA A 73 -4.86 1.47 -5.93
CA ALA A 73 -3.94 2.61 -6.03
C ALA A 73 -2.51 2.20 -6.43
N GLN A 74 -2.05 1.03 -5.94
CA GLN A 74 -0.71 0.54 -6.24
C GLN A 74 -0.59 -0.23 -7.57
N THR A 75 -1.69 -0.68 -8.18
CA THR A 75 -1.65 -1.58 -9.36
C THR A 75 -0.82 -1.02 -10.52
N PRO A 76 -0.86 0.28 -10.85
CA PRO A 76 -0.02 0.84 -11.92
C PRO A 76 1.49 0.68 -11.67
N MET A 77 1.92 0.56 -10.41
CA MET A 77 3.34 0.44 -10.04
C MET A 77 3.96 -0.88 -10.56
N CYS A 78 3.15 -1.89 -10.87
CA CYS A 78 3.62 -3.13 -11.50
C CYS A 78 4.32 -2.85 -12.85
N THR A 79 4.03 -1.73 -13.49
CA THR A 79 4.64 -1.31 -14.76
C THR A 79 5.94 -0.51 -14.59
N LEU A 80 6.28 -0.10 -13.35
CA LEU A 80 7.47 0.71 -13.04
C LEU A 80 8.74 -0.14 -12.93
N THR A 81 8.99 -0.99 -13.92
CA THR A 81 10.05 -2.01 -13.91
C THR A 81 11.46 -1.46 -13.70
N ASN A 82 11.69 -0.20 -14.10
CA ASN A 82 12.96 0.49 -13.90
C ASN A 82 13.31 0.71 -12.42
N PHE A 83 12.32 0.69 -11.52
CA PHE A 83 12.50 0.84 -10.08
C PHE A 83 12.51 -0.49 -9.33
N HIS A 84 12.14 -1.61 -9.97
CA HIS A 84 11.97 -2.90 -9.27
C HIS A 84 13.27 -3.44 -8.66
N THR A 85 14.43 -3.14 -9.24
CA THR A 85 15.74 -3.55 -8.70
C THR A 85 16.37 -2.52 -7.76
N LYS A 86 15.74 -1.35 -7.59
CA LYS A 86 16.24 -0.26 -6.75
C LYS A 86 15.98 -0.53 -5.28
N HIS A 87 16.74 0.14 -4.40
CA HIS A 87 16.47 0.10 -2.96
C HIS A 87 15.33 1.07 -2.65
N VAL A 88 14.15 0.51 -2.37
CA VAL A 88 12.94 1.30 -2.14
C VAL A 88 12.59 1.36 -0.66
N LEU A 89 12.31 2.56 -0.18
CA LEU A 89 11.61 2.77 1.07
C LEU A 89 10.11 2.59 0.85
N VAL A 90 9.47 1.82 1.69
CA VAL A 90 8.01 1.65 1.71
C VAL A 90 7.46 2.22 3.00
N SER A 91 6.47 3.11 2.87
CA SER A 91 5.67 3.63 3.97
C SER A 91 4.21 3.26 3.75
N GLY A 92 3.55 2.75 4.77
CA GLY A 92 2.17 2.30 4.70
C GLY A 92 1.78 1.53 5.95
N GLN A 93 0.56 1.01 5.97
CA GLN A 93 0.05 0.18 7.06
C GLN A 93 -0.22 -1.26 6.62
N GLY A 94 -0.19 -2.18 7.57
CA GLY A 94 -0.51 -3.59 7.33
C GLY A 94 0.51 -4.28 6.42
N GLN A 95 0.02 -4.84 5.31
CA GLN A 95 0.79 -5.69 4.39
C GLN A 95 1.64 -4.90 3.38
N ALA A 96 2.13 -3.72 3.74
CA ALA A 96 2.84 -2.84 2.82
C ALA A 96 4.07 -3.52 2.16
N GLU A 97 4.84 -4.30 2.92
CA GLU A 97 5.98 -5.05 2.38
C GLU A 97 5.54 -6.15 1.39
N ASP A 98 4.46 -6.88 1.70
CA ASP A 98 3.92 -7.93 0.81
C ASP A 98 3.38 -7.32 -0.49
N ILE A 99 2.68 -6.19 -0.40
CA ILE A 99 2.20 -5.43 -1.55
C ILE A 99 3.38 -4.95 -2.41
N ALA A 100 4.43 -4.42 -1.79
CA ALA A 100 5.64 -4.00 -2.51
C ALA A 100 6.32 -5.17 -3.24
N ARG A 101 6.39 -6.35 -2.62
CA ARG A 101 6.91 -7.57 -3.26
C ARG A 101 6.04 -8.02 -4.43
N MET A 102 4.72 -7.99 -4.26
CA MET A 102 3.76 -8.32 -5.32
C MET A 102 3.89 -7.37 -6.52
N ILE A 103 4.11 -6.08 -6.28
CA ILE A 103 4.36 -5.09 -7.34
C ILE A 103 5.62 -5.41 -8.15
N GLY A 104 6.61 -6.06 -7.52
CA GLY A 104 7.87 -6.46 -8.16
C GLY A 104 9.13 -5.86 -7.54
N PHE A 105 9.01 -5.05 -6.48
CA PHE A 105 10.18 -4.49 -5.79
C PHE A 105 11.01 -5.58 -5.11
N LYS A 106 12.32 -5.56 -5.35
CA LYS A 106 13.25 -6.61 -4.87
C LYS A 106 13.97 -6.24 -3.58
N SER A 107 14.31 -4.97 -3.41
CA SER A 107 15.05 -4.47 -2.25
C SER A 107 14.20 -3.46 -1.50
N ILE A 108 13.50 -3.93 -0.46
CA ILE A 108 12.50 -3.16 0.28
C ILE A 108 12.99 -2.90 1.70
N THR A 109 12.93 -1.65 2.12
CA THR A 109 13.13 -1.21 3.50
C THR A 109 11.87 -0.47 3.96
N THR A 110 11.47 -0.65 5.22
CA THR A 110 10.30 0.05 5.80
C THR A 110 10.75 1.22 6.66
N ILE A 111 9.81 2.11 7.01
CA ILE A 111 10.09 3.20 7.97
C ILE A 111 10.68 2.66 9.27
N GLU A 112 10.16 1.55 9.79
CA GLU A 112 10.64 0.92 11.02
C GLU A 112 12.11 0.49 10.89
N LYS A 113 12.48 -0.13 9.77
CA LYS A 113 13.87 -0.54 9.51
C LYS A 113 14.82 0.66 9.40
N VAL A 114 14.36 1.79 8.85
CA VAL A 114 15.14 3.04 8.86
C VAL A 114 15.34 3.53 10.29
N CYS A 115 14.28 3.56 11.11
CA CYS A 115 14.38 3.99 12.51
C CYS A 115 15.19 3.00 13.39
N GLU A 116 15.30 1.74 12.99
CA GLU A 116 16.20 0.78 13.64
C GLU A 116 17.66 1.06 13.31
N ALA A 117 17.97 1.41 12.05
CA ALA A 117 19.31 1.75 11.59
C ALA A 117 19.77 3.15 12.04
N PHE A 118 18.83 4.09 12.17
CA PHE A 118 19.04 5.49 12.57
C PHE A 118 18.01 5.91 13.62
N PRO A 119 18.16 5.47 14.89
CA PRO A 119 17.19 5.74 15.95
C PRO A 119 16.93 7.22 16.22
N GLU A 120 17.90 8.08 15.94
CA GLU A 120 17.79 9.54 16.06
C GLU A 120 16.78 10.17 15.08
N LEU A 121 16.30 9.44 14.07
CA LEU A 121 15.24 9.91 13.18
C LEU A 121 13.83 9.73 13.76
N ASP A 122 13.65 8.91 14.81
CA ASP A 122 12.36 8.68 15.47
C ASP A 122 12.27 9.39 16.84
N MET A 123 12.51 10.70 16.85
CA MET A 123 12.44 11.48 18.09
C MET A 123 11.02 11.72 18.60
N VAL A 124 9.99 11.39 17.82
CA VAL A 124 8.59 11.49 18.27
C VAL A 124 8.23 10.40 19.29
N ASN A 125 8.85 9.22 19.19
CA ASN A 125 8.62 8.12 20.12
C ASN A 125 9.37 8.31 21.45
N HIS A 126 8.64 8.45 22.56
CA HIS A 126 9.24 8.66 23.87
C HIS A 126 10.15 7.53 24.33
N MET A 127 9.73 6.28 24.12
CA MET A 127 10.54 5.11 24.49
C MET A 127 11.82 5.07 23.66
N ASN A 128 11.75 5.44 22.38
CA ASN A 128 12.93 5.56 21.55
C ASN A 128 13.88 6.65 22.07
N ARG A 129 13.38 7.83 22.48
CA ARG A 129 14.21 8.89 23.09
C ARG A 129 14.95 8.42 24.35
N VAL A 130 14.27 7.68 25.23
CA VAL A 130 14.89 7.13 26.45
C VAL A 130 16.00 6.14 26.08
N ARG A 131 15.69 5.18 25.20
CA ARG A 131 16.64 4.19 24.68
C ARG A 131 17.87 4.86 24.04
N LEU A 132 17.64 5.87 23.21
CA LEU A 132 18.69 6.61 22.51
C LEU A 132 19.60 7.35 23.50
N SER A 133 19.03 7.98 24.53
CA SER A 133 19.82 8.64 25.59
C SER A 133 20.73 7.66 26.33
N GLU A 134 20.23 6.47 26.65
CA GLU A 134 21.01 5.42 27.31
C GLU A 134 22.12 4.88 26.39
N MET A 135 21.80 4.66 25.11
CA MET A 135 22.77 4.19 24.10
C MET A 135 23.90 5.20 23.90
N ILE A 136 23.58 6.48 23.72
CA ILE A 136 24.56 7.56 23.59
C ILE A 136 25.48 7.62 24.81
N SER A 137 24.93 7.44 26.01
CA SER A 137 25.70 7.52 27.26
C SER A 137 26.63 6.33 27.49
N THR A 138 26.36 5.19 26.86
CA THR A 138 27.08 3.91 27.13
C THR A 138 27.99 3.46 25.99
N GLN A 139 27.55 3.64 24.74
CA GLN A 139 28.19 3.08 23.55
C GLN A 139 28.45 4.13 22.45
N GLY A 140 27.86 5.32 22.57
CA GLY A 140 27.82 6.30 21.49
C GLY A 140 26.74 5.98 20.45
N LEU A 141 26.55 6.88 19.48
CA LEU A 141 25.68 6.61 18.32
C LEU A 141 26.37 5.61 17.40
N VAL A 142 25.73 4.46 17.17
CA VAL A 142 26.18 3.44 16.22
C VAL A 142 25.15 3.34 15.13
N HIS A 143 25.55 3.62 13.89
CA HIS A 143 24.70 3.46 12.71
C HIS A 143 25.08 2.18 11.98
N ASP A 144 24.14 1.61 11.23
CA ASP A 144 24.46 0.49 10.34
C ASP A 144 25.27 0.99 9.12
N GLU A 145 26.58 0.76 9.15
CA GLU A 145 27.49 1.13 8.05
C GLU A 145 27.16 0.39 6.72
N ASN A 146 26.40 -0.70 6.78
CA ASN A 146 25.97 -1.44 5.60
C ASN A 146 24.62 -0.96 5.05
N PHE A 147 24.01 0.05 5.68
CA PHE A 147 22.75 0.59 5.22
C PHE A 147 22.95 1.31 3.87
N ARG A 148 22.38 0.72 2.82
CA ARG A 148 22.52 1.25 1.46
C ARG A 148 21.62 2.48 1.27
N PRO A 149 22.05 3.48 0.47
CA PRO A 149 21.21 4.62 0.11
C PRO A 149 19.85 4.18 -0.43
N ILE A 150 18.81 4.96 -0.15
CA ILE A 150 17.45 4.74 -0.64
C ILE A 150 17.31 5.44 -2.00
N ASP A 151 16.94 4.69 -3.03
CA ASP A 151 16.81 5.19 -4.40
C ASP A 151 15.41 5.76 -4.69
N ALA A 152 14.37 5.30 -3.99
CA ALA A 152 12.99 5.73 -4.18
C ALA A 152 12.14 5.53 -2.92
N ILE A 153 11.10 6.35 -2.78
CA ILE A 153 10.11 6.26 -1.70
C ILE A 153 8.75 5.91 -2.30
N VAL A 154 8.10 4.88 -1.77
CA VAL A 154 6.78 4.39 -2.19
C VAL A 154 5.81 4.48 -1.02
N LEU A 155 4.70 5.18 -1.23
CA LEU A 155 3.62 5.32 -0.25
C LEU A 155 2.50 4.33 -0.61
N LEU A 156 2.33 3.31 0.23
CA LEU A 156 1.32 2.26 0.09
C LEU A 156 0.23 2.46 1.16
N GLY A 157 -0.63 3.42 0.91
CA GLY A 157 -1.70 3.81 1.82
C GLY A 157 -1.20 4.68 2.98
N GLU A 158 -2.05 4.83 3.99
CA GLU A 158 -1.78 5.71 5.13
C GLU A 158 -0.93 5.00 6.19
N PRO A 159 0.17 5.58 6.68
CA PRO A 159 0.90 5.04 7.82
C PRO A 159 0.12 5.23 9.12
N ILE A 160 0.39 4.38 10.12
CA ILE A 160 -0.23 4.48 11.45
C ILE A 160 0.33 5.67 12.24
N GLN A 161 1.64 5.89 12.17
CA GLN A 161 2.35 6.98 12.85
C GLN A 161 2.82 8.00 11.81
N TRP A 162 1.96 8.98 11.52
CA TRP A 162 2.24 10.01 10.52
C TRP A 162 3.44 10.86 10.91
N GLU A 163 3.58 11.24 12.18
CA GLU A 163 4.65 12.12 12.64
C GLU A 163 6.03 11.49 12.39
N ARG A 164 6.17 10.20 12.73
CA ARG A 164 7.39 9.42 12.43
C ARG A 164 7.63 9.31 10.94
N SER A 165 6.61 8.88 10.20
CA SER A 165 6.76 8.60 8.76
C SER A 165 7.13 9.87 8.00
N LEU A 166 6.47 10.99 8.30
CA LEU A 166 6.76 12.28 7.70
C LEU A 166 8.16 12.77 8.07
N GLN A 167 8.58 12.67 9.33
CA GLN A 167 9.93 13.06 9.75
C GLN A 167 10.99 12.30 8.93
N VAL A 168 10.92 10.97 8.92
CA VAL A 168 11.87 10.12 8.21
C VAL A 168 11.86 10.38 6.70
N ILE A 169 10.68 10.51 6.08
CA ILE A 169 10.57 10.78 4.65
C ILE A 169 11.18 12.14 4.30
N ILE A 170 10.91 13.17 5.10
CA ILE A 170 11.45 14.51 4.86
C ILE A 170 12.98 14.51 5.00
N ASP A 171 13.51 13.88 6.06
CA ASP A 171 14.96 13.80 6.27
C ASP A 171 15.66 13.09 5.09
N LEU A 172 15.07 12.00 4.60
CA LEU A 172 15.60 11.28 3.43
C LEU A 172 15.52 12.11 2.13
N LEU A 173 14.49 12.94 1.96
CA LEU A 173 14.36 13.80 0.77
C LEU A 173 15.29 15.02 0.80
N LEU A 174 15.77 15.41 1.98
CA LEU A 174 16.64 16.58 2.18
C LEU A 174 18.11 16.21 2.37
N THR A 175 18.44 14.92 2.43
CA THR A 175 19.82 14.44 2.53
C THR A 175 20.41 14.25 1.13
N ASP A 176 21.61 14.81 0.91
CA ASP A 176 22.37 14.70 -0.34
C ASP A 176 23.05 13.33 -0.53
#